data_AF-G5JKY6-F1
#
_entry.id   AF-G5JKY6-F1
#
_cell.length_a   1.000
_cell.length_b   1.000
_cell.length_c   1.000
_cell.angle_alpha   90.00
_cell.angle_beta   90.00
_cell.angle_gamma   90.00
#
_symmetry.space_group_name_H-M   'P 1'
#
loop_
_entity.id
_entity.type
_entity.pdbx_description
1 polymer ?
#
loop_
_entity_poly.entity_id
_entity_poly.type
_entity_poly.pdbx_seq_one_letter_code
_entity_poly.pdbx_strand_id
1 'polypeptide(L)' 'ADYLKQSPYASLPKHLMMDEFKSVKNVSGHMSFIFADAETHQIIDVVEDRRLQSLKNYF' A
#
# COMPACT_ATOMS: atom_id res chain seq x y z
N ALA A 1 -3.01 0.80 -17.93
CA ALA A 1 -3.16 1.61 -16.70
C ALA A 1 -2.32 0.91 -15.65
N ASP A 2 -1.02 1.04 -15.82
CA ASP A 2 0.00 0.30 -15.08
C ASP A 2 0.31 1.10 -13.81
N TYR A 3 -0.62 1.06 -12.86
CA TYR A 3 -0.37 1.64 -11.55
C TYR A 3 0.57 0.71 -10.77
N LEU A 4 1.85 1.06 -10.79
CA LEU A 4 2.80 0.89 -9.69
C LEU A 4 3.07 -0.55 -9.19
N LYS A 5 3.18 -1.55 -10.08
CA LYS A 5 3.94 -2.76 -9.73
C LYS A 5 5.44 -2.49 -9.82
N GLN A 6 5.99 -1.64 -8.94
CA GLN A 6 7.43 -1.68 -8.71
C GLN A 6 7.72 -2.86 -7.78
N SER A 7 8.58 -3.76 -8.26
CA SER A 7 9.10 -4.91 -7.52
C SER A 7 9.39 -4.52 -6.07
N PRO A 8 8.97 -5.32 -5.07
CA PRO A 8 9.17 -4.98 -3.68
C PRO A 8 10.67 -4.84 -3.47
N TYR A 9 11.06 -3.77 -2.80
CA TYR A 9 12.38 -3.70 -2.18
C TYR A 9 12.68 -5.07 -1.53
N ALA A 10 13.92 -5.56 -1.63
CA ALA A 10 14.33 -6.81 -0.97
C ALA A 10 14.09 -6.79 0.57
N SER A 11 13.82 -5.61 1.11
CA SER A 11 13.45 -5.34 2.50
C SER A 11 12.54 -4.10 2.57
N LEU A 12 11.61 -4.06 3.52
CA LEU A 12 10.89 -2.83 3.84
C LEU A 12 11.85 -1.72 4.35
N PRO A 13 11.54 -0.43 4.14
CA PRO A 13 12.30 0.67 4.72
C PRO A 13 12.36 0.60 6.24
N LYS A 14 13.38 1.24 6.82
CA LYS A 14 13.55 1.30 8.28
C LYS A 14 12.43 2.09 8.97
N HIS A 15 11.92 3.12 8.30
CA HIS A 15 10.84 3.96 8.79
C HIS A 15 9.71 3.96 7.76
N LEU A 16 8.55 3.48 8.19
CA LEU A 16 7.37 3.37 7.34
C LEU A 16 6.34 4.41 7.76
N MET A 17 5.81 5.13 6.78
CA MET A 17 4.60 5.93 6.94
C MET A 17 3.45 5.21 6.23
N MET A 18 2.29 5.16 6.86
CA MET A 18 1.13 4.41 6.37
C MET A 18 -0.16 5.16 6.69
N ASP A 19 -1.14 5.01 5.82
CA ASP A 19 -2.46 5.62 5.97
C ASP A 19 -3.54 4.78 5.26
N GLU A 20 -4.80 5.11 5.49
CA GLU A 20 -5.95 4.49 4.84
C GLU A 20 -6.84 5.55 4.19
N PHE A 21 -7.15 5.35 2.90
CA PHE A 21 -7.96 6.29 2.14
C PHE A 21 -9.04 5.59 1.30
N LYS A 22 -10.10 6.32 0.98
CA LYS A 22 -11.14 5.83 0.07
C LYS A 22 -10.67 6.01 -1.38
N SER A 23 -10.39 4.91 -2.06
CA SER A 23 -9.98 4.93 -3.47
C SER A 23 -11.14 5.27 -4.42
N VAL A 24 -10.82 5.72 -5.64
CA VAL A 24 -11.81 6.14 -6.65
C VAL A 24 -12.43 4.95 -7.39
N LYS A 25 -13.76 4.86 -7.32
CA LYS A 25 -14.67 3.96 -8.07
C LYS A 25 -14.45 2.45 -7.85
N ASN A 26 -15.32 1.89 -7.00
CA ASN A 26 -15.81 0.51 -7.06
C ASN A 26 -14.87 -0.63 -6.62
N VAL A 27 -14.03 -0.39 -5.61
CA VAL A 27 -13.39 -1.50 -4.87
C VAL A 27 -14.32 -2.01 -3.77
N SER A 28 -14.52 -3.34 -3.74
CA SER A 28 -15.38 -4.04 -2.77
C SER A 28 -14.98 -3.81 -1.31
N GLY A 29 -13.74 -3.38 -1.06
CA GLY A 29 -13.19 -3.08 0.27
C GLY A 29 -13.51 -1.69 0.83
N HIS A 30 -14.13 -0.78 0.05
CA HIS A 30 -14.42 0.63 0.39
C HIS A 30 -13.22 1.53 0.76
N MET A 31 -12.13 0.98 1.29
CA MET A 31 -10.94 1.67 1.81
C MET A 31 -9.68 0.91 1.42
N SER A 32 -8.69 1.62 0.89
CA SER A 32 -7.39 1.11 0.50
C SER A 32 -6.34 1.53 1.53
N PHE A 33 -5.31 0.70 1.68
CA PHE A 33 -4.15 0.93 2.53
C PHE A 33 -3.00 1.45 1.66
N ILE A 34 -2.32 2.50 2.09
CA ILE A 34 -1.15 3.05 1.41
C ILE A 34 0.03 3.08 2.37
N PHE A 35 1.21 2.79 1.86
CA PHE A 35 2.44 2.91 2.63
C PHE A 35 3.60 3.46 1.79
N ALA A 36 4.45 4.20 2.46
CA ALA A 36 5.54 4.97 1.90
C ALA A 36 6.77 4.89 2.82
N ASP A 37 7.94 5.14 2.24
CA ASP A 37 9.17 5.36 3.01
C ASP A 37 9.07 6.73 3.71
N ALA A 38 9.21 6.73 5.03
CA ALA A 38 9.09 7.94 5.84
C ALA A 38 10.28 8.89 5.70
N GLU A 39 11.45 8.42 5.23
CA GLU A 39 12.62 9.27 5.00
C GLU A 39 12.54 9.96 3.62
N THR A 40 12.21 9.18 2.58
CA THR A 40 12.19 9.69 1.20
C THR A 40 10.82 10.22 0.76
N HIS A 41 9.78 9.97 1.55
CA HIS A 41 8.38 10.25 1.24
C HIS A 41 7.87 9.60 -0.07
N GLN A 42 8.57 8.55 -0.55
CA GLN A 42 8.16 7.83 -1.74
C GLN A 42 7.10 6.79 -1.41
N ILE A 43 6.00 6.82 -2.16
CA ILE A 43 4.95 5.79 -2.11
C ILE A 43 5.55 4.48 -2.59
N ILE A 44 5.45 3.45 -1.74
CA ILE A 44 5.92 2.12 -2.06
C ILE A 44 4.82 1.37 -2.79
N ASP A 45 3.64 1.26 -2.18
CA ASP A 45 2.49 0.62 -2.81
C ASP A 45 1.15 1.03 -2.17
N VAL A 46 0.06 0.69 -2.85
CA VAL A 46 -1.32 0.83 -2.41
C VAL A 46 -2.00 -0.54 -2.47
N VAL A 47 -2.40 -1.04 -1.31
CA VAL A 47 -3.16 -2.29 -1.18
C VAL A 47 -4.65 -1.96 -1.20
N GLU A 48 -5.40 -2.51 -2.15
CA GLU A 48 -6.81 -2.19 -2.33
C GLU A 48 -7.70 -2.59 -1.14
N ASP A 49 -7.29 -3.61 -0.38
CA ASP A 49 -8.03 -4.17 0.75
C ASP A 49 -7.19 -4.14 2.03
N ARG A 50 -7.63 -3.30 2.98
CA ARG A 50 -6.98 -3.11 4.28
C ARG A 50 -7.22 -4.23 5.31
N ARG A 51 -8.02 -5.26 5.00
CA ARG A 51 -8.30 -6.34 5.96
C ARG A 51 -7.02 -7.09 6.31
N LEU A 52 -6.89 -7.50 7.57
CA LEU A 52 -5.71 -8.19 8.09
C LEU A 52 -5.27 -9.38 7.24
N GLN A 53 -6.22 -10.17 6.74
CA GLN A 53 -5.91 -11.33 5.88
C GLN A 53 -5.25 -10.92 4.57
N SER A 54 -5.71 -9.82 3.97
CA SER A 54 -5.17 -9.28 2.72
C SER A 54 -3.78 -8.69 2.95
N LEU A 55 -3.58 -7.96 4.04
CA LEU A 55 -2.25 -7.45 4.42
C LEU A 55 -1.25 -8.58 4.71
N LYS A 56 -1.67 -9.63 5.42
CA LYS A 56 -0.82 -10.83 5.68
C LYS A 56 -0.45 -11.62 4.43
N ASN A 57 -1.27 -11.54 3.38
CA ASN A 57 -0.97 -12.19 2.11
C ASN A 57 -0.07 -11.32 1.22
N TYR A 58 -0.01 -10.02 1.49
CA TYR A 58 0.77 -9.05 0.72
C TYR A 58 2.22 -8.95 1.22
N PHE A 59 2.42 -8.87 2.54
CA PHE A 59 3.74 -8.81 3.19
C PHE A 59 4.31 -10.20 3.48
#